data_AF-A0A847PQW6-F1
#
_entry.id   AF-A0A847PQW6-F1
#
_cell.length_a   1.000
_cell.length_b   1.000
_cell.length_c   1.000
_cell.angle_alpha   90.00
_cell.angle_beta   90.00
_cell.angle_gamma   90.00
#
_symmetry.space_group_name_H-M   'P 1'
#
loop_
_entity.id
_entity.type
_entity.pdbx_description
1 polymer ?
#
loop_
_entity_poly.entity_id
_entity_poly.type
_entity_poly.pdbx_seq_one_letter_code
_entity_poly.pdbx_strand_id
1 'polypeptide(L)'
;ACFSIGLGAALTPLGEPLSTIAVSKLSGAPYYAGFDFLFNMLGKYVIPGVFAFGIVGMFFLGKTNPKDQEIGAADYNETIKDVIMRAIKVYVFIAALVLLGEGFKPLILEYFIQIPSSILYWVNMVSAILDNATLAAAEIGPSMSELQIKSILMGLLIAGGMLIPGNIPNIISAGKLGITSKEWARLGVPMGLIAMAIYFVIIFVLGI
;
A
#
# COMPACT_ATOMS: atom_id res chain seq x y z
N ALA A 1 11.80 -7.55 -0.46
CA ALA A 1 12.00 -6.25 -1.13
C ALA A 1 10.68 -5.53 -1.38
N CYS A 2 9.73 -6.08 -2.16
CA CYS A 2 8.50 -5.37 -2.54
C CYS A 2 7.58 -5.01 -1.36
N PHE A 3 7.47 -5.86 -0.33
CA PHE A 3 6.80 -5.50 0.93
C PHE A 3 7.41 -4.28 1.60
N SER A 4 8.75 -4.21 1.71
CA SER A 4 9.46 -3.04 2.26
C SER A 4 9.22 -1.78 1.42
N ILE A 5 9.25 -1.90 0.08
CA ILE A 5 9.02 -0.77 -0.82
C ILE A 5 7.58 -0.26 -0.68
N GLY A 6 6.58 -1.15 -0.72
CA GLY A 6 5.17 -0.77 -0.57
C GLY A 6 4.90 -0.12 0.78
N LEU A 7 5.36 -0.71 1.88
CA LEU A 7 5.22 -0.12 3.22
C LEU A 7 5.89 1.25 3.32
N GLY A 8 7.14 1.38 2.87
CA GLY A 8 7.88 2.63 2.94
C GLY A 8 7.30 3.73 2.06
N ALA A 9 6.81 3.39 0.87
CA ALA A 9 6.18 4.34 -0.06
C ALA A 9 4.95 5.01 0.57
N ALA A 10 4.22 4.32 1.44
CA ALA A 10 3.02 4.84 2.08
C ALA A 10 3.26 5.96 3.10
N LEU A 11 4.50 6.18 3.54
CA LEU A 11 4.82 7.17 4.58
C LEU A 11 4.61 8.62 4.15
N THR A 12 4.60 8.89 2.85
CA THR A 12 4.42 10.24 2.30
C THR A 12 3.46 10.19 1.13
N PRO A 13 2.66 11.24 0.88
CA PRO A 13 1.69 11.26 -0.22
C PRO A 13 2.30 11.17 -1.61
N LEU A 14 3.62 11.27 -1.74
CA LEU A 14 4.34 11.16 -3.02
C LEU A 14 4.80 9.73 -3.33
N GLY A 15 4.77 8.82 -2.36
CA GLY A 15 5.38 7.51 -2.54
C GLY A 15 4.49 6.54 -3.34
N GLU A 16 3.17 6.57 -3.16
CA GLU A 16 2.23 5.76 -3.96
C GLU A 16 0.81 6.35 -4.01
N PRO A 17 -0.03 5.97 -4.99
CA PRO A 17 -1.39 6.52 -5.13
C PRO A 17 -2.27 6.35 -3.88
N LEU A 18 -2.17 5.23 -3.15
CA LEU A 18 -2.91 5.02 -1.90
C LEU A 18 -2.63 6.15 -0.90
N SER A 19 -1.36 6.47 -0.68
CA SER A 19 -0.94 7.53 0.25
C SER A 19 -1.40 8.91 -0.20
N THR A 20 -1.36 9.18 -1.52
CA THR A 20 -1.87 10.43 -2.11
C THR A 20 -3.37 10.57 -1.84
N ILE A 21 -4.14 9.51 -2.07
CA ILE A 21 -5.59 9.53 -1.89
C ILE A 21 -5.97 9.64 -0.41
N ALA A 22 -5.30 8.91 0.48
CA ALA A 22 -5.54 9.00 1.91
C ALA A 22 -5.34 10.43 2.43
N VAL A 23 -4.23 11.09 2.06
CA VAL A 23 -3.99 12.49 2.42
C VAL A 23 -5.01 13.42 1.78
N SER A 24 -5.34 13.22 0.50
CA SER A 24 -6.35 14.04 -0.18
C SER A 24 -7.73 13.95 0.49
N LYS A 25 -8.18 12.75 0.86
CA LYS A 25 -9.46 12.51 1.54
C LYS A 25 -9.53 13.11 2.94
N LEU A 26 -8.40 13.15 3.63
CA LEU A 26 -8.30 13.61 5.01
C LEU A 26 -7.77 15.05 5.12
N SER A 27 -7.60 15.76 4.00
CA SER A 27 -7.07 17.13 3.95
C SER A 27 -7.97 18.18 4.62
N GLY A 28 -9.27 17.88 4.77
CA GLY A 28 -10.23 18.73 5.47
C GLY A 28 -10.37 18.40 6.96
N ALA A 29 -11.29 19.10 7.63
CA ALA A 29 -11.65 18.78 9.01
C ALA A 29 -12.18 17.33 9.12
N PRO A 30 -11.90 16.62 10.24
CA PRO A 30 -11.17 17.06 11.43
C PRO A 30 -9.64 16.86 11.36
N TYR A 31 -9.12 16.21 10.31
CA TYR A 31 -7.76 15.70 10.28
C TYR A 31 -6.72 16.68 9.73
N TYR A 32 -7.11 17.54 8.78
CA TYR A 32 -6.20 18.50 8.13
C TYR A 32 -4.91 17.83 7.62
N ALA A 33 -5.04 16.65 7.01
CA ALA A 33 -3.92 15.81 6.62
C ALA A 33 -3.00 16.54 5.62
N GLY A 34 -1.76 16.74 6.04
CA GLY A 34 -0.67 17.30 5.25
C GLY A 34 0.32 16.25 4.77
N PHE A 35 1.50 16.71 4.37
CA PHE A 35 2.57 15.86 3.83
C PHE A 35 3.09 14.82 4.83
N ASP A 36 3.19 15.20 6.10
CA ASP A 36 3.74 14.41 7.21
C ASP A 36 2.68 13.58 7.95
N PHE A 37 1.40 13.72 7.60
CA PHE A 37 0.29 13.06 8.31
C PHE A 37 0.47 11.54 8.40
N LEU A 38 0.75 10.88 7.28
CA LEU A 38 0.94 9.42 7.23
C LEU A 38 2.24 9.00 7.92
N PHE A 39 3.29 9.82 7.84
CA PHE A 39 4.53 9.57 8.57
C PHE A 39 4.29 9.56 10.08
N ASN A 40 3.56 10.56 10.59
CA ASN A 40 3.24 10.66 12.02
C ASN A 40 2.27 9.55 12.47
N MET A 41 1.30 9.17 11.63
CA MET A 41 0.32 8.14 11.96
C MET A 41 0.88 6.71 11.88
N LEU A 42 1.66 6.41 10.84
CA LEU A 42 2.08 5.04 10.50
C LEU A 42 3.56 4.78 10.74
N GLY A 43 4.40 5.82 10.89
CA GLY A 43 5.86 5.71 10.96
C GLY A 43 6.34 4.71 12.01
N LYS A 44 5.76 4.71 13.21
CA LYS A 44 6.11 3.78 14.29
C LYS A 44 5.86 2.30 13.95
N TYR A 45 4.96 2.00 13.02
CA TYR A 45 4.65 0.65 12.55
C TYR A 45 5.43 0.29 11.30
N VAL A 46 5.48 1.22 10.36
CA VAL A 46 6.03 1.03 9.02
C VAL A 46 7.55 0.97 9.06
N ILE A 47 8.22 1.88 9.79
CA ILE A 47 9.69 1.91 9.82
C ILE A 47 10.27 0.58 10.33
N PRO A 48 9.84 0.04 11.50
CA PRO A 48 10.30 -1.29 11.92
C PRO A 48 9.95 -2.41 10.93
N GLY A 49 8.77 -2.32 10.30
CA GLY A 49 8.33 -3.27 9.27
C GLY A 49 9.26 -3.30 8.07
N VAL A 50 9.63 -2.13 7.54
CA VAL A 50 10.55 -1.97 6.41
C VAL A 50 11.89 -2.65 6.72
N PHE A 51 12.44 -2.44 7.92
CA PHE A 51 13.66 -3.11 8.37
C PHE A 51 13.48 -4.62 8.49
N ALA A 52 12.39 -5.09 9.12
CA ALA A 52 12.11 -6.52 9.27
C ALA A 52 12.02 -7.24 7.92
N PHE A 53 11.24 -6.70 6.97
CA PHE A 53 11.14 -7.27 5.62
C PHE A 53 12.45 -7.14 4.82
N GLY A 54 13.25 -6.11 5.09
CA GLY A 54 14.59 -5.96 4.51
C GLY A 54 15.54 -7.08 4.98
N ILE A 55 15.56 -7.35 6.29
CA ILE A 55 16.35 -8.42 6.91
C ILE A 55 15.89 -9.79 6.38
N VAL A 56 14.57 -10.05 6.34
CA VAL A 56 14.03 -11.28 5.73
C VAL A 56 14.51 -11.39 4.28
N GLY A 57 14.44 -10.29 3.51
CA GLY A 57 14.96 -10.25 2.14
C GLY A 57 16.43 -10.67 2.04
N MET A 58 17.29 -10.21 2.94
CA MET A 58 18.71 -10.57 2.98
C MET A 58 18.93 -12.09 3.15
N PHE A 59 18.20 -12.72 4.07
CA PHE A 59 18.32 -14.16 4.30
C PHE A 59 17.81 -15.02 3.14
N PHE A 60 16.81 -14.53 2.39
CA PHE A 60 16.30 -15.21 1.20
C PHE A 60 17.15 -14.95 -0.06
N LEU A 61 17.83 -13.80 -0.17
CA LEU A 61 18.73 -13.49 -1.30
C LEU A 61 20.14 -14.08 -1.17
N GLY A 62 20.58 -14.46 0.04
CA GLY A 62 21.95 -14.93 0.30
C GLY A 62 22.38 -16.23 -0.41
N LYS A 63 21.58 -16.76 -1.35
CA LYS A 63 21.83 -17.99 -2.10
C LYS A 63 22.06 -17.81 -3.60
N THR A 64 22.00 -16.57 -4.13
CA THR A 64 22.13 -16.33 -5.57
C THR A 64 23.51 -15.79 -5.91
N ASN A 65 24.14 -16.36 -6.95
CA ASN A 65 25.48 -16.01 -7.38
C ASN A 65 25.50 -14.56 -7.90
N PRO A 66 26.50 -13.71 -7.58
CA PRO A 66 26.56 -12.32 -8.07
C PRO A 66 26.53 -12.20 -9.61
N LYS A 67 26.89 -13.27 -10.32
CA LYS A 67 26.87 -13.34 -11.79
C LYS A 67 25.46 -13.45 -12.39
N ASP A 68 24.46 -13.85 -11.61
CA ASP A 68 23.06 -13.90 -12.06
C ASP A 68 22.32 -12.56 -11.81
N GLN A 69 23.03 -11.53 -11.33
CA GLN A 69 22.47 -10.22 -10.95
C GLN A 69 22.54 -9.16 -12.04
N GLU A 70 22.99 -9.49 -13.26
CA GLU A 70 22.84 -8.60 -14.40
C GLU A 70 21.37 -8.58 -14.84
N ILE A 71 20.53 -7.85 -14.09
CA ILE A 71 19.37 -7.21 -14.68
C ILE A 71 19.96 -6.21 -15.67
N GLY A 72 20.11 -6.64 -16.92
CA GLY A 72 20.61 -5.80 -18.00
C GLY A 72 19.94 -4.44 -17.88
N ALA A 73 20.76 -3.41 -17.68
CA ALA A 73 20.30 -2.04 -17.68
C ALA A 73 19.70 -1.80 -19.07
N ALA A 74 18.39 -2.02 -19.19
CA ALA A 74 17.66 -1.63 -20.38
C ALA A 74 17.91 -0.13 -20.52
N ASP A 75 18.58 0.25 -21.60
CA ASP A 75 18.95 1.62 -21.89
C ASP A 75 17.66 2.44 -22.01
N TYR A 76 17.26 3.04 -20.89
CA TYR A 76 16.01 3.79 -20.77
C TYR A 76 16.25 5.19 -21.31
N ASN A 77 16.34 5.31 -22.64
CA ASN A 77 16.33 6.60 -23.33
C ASN A 77 14.90 7.15 -23.34
N GLU A 78 14.43 7.61 -22.18
CA GLU A 78 13.14 8.30 -22.05
C GLU A 78 13.24 9.71 -22.63
N THR A 79 12.32 10.05 -23.54
CA THR A 79 12.21 11.42 -24.05
C THR A 79 11.39 12.29 -23.09
N ILE A 80 11.60 13.61 -23.12
CA ILE A 80 10.76 14.57 -22.36
C ILE A 80 9.26 14.38 -22.65
N LYS A 81 8.93 13.99 -23.89
CA LYS A 81 7.55 13.70 -24.29
C LYS A 81 6.98 12.48 -23.53
N ASP A 82 7.78 11.45 -23.31
CA ASP A 82 7.37 10.27 -22.54
C ASP A 82 7.11 10.60 -21.08
N VAL A 83 7.98 11.44 -20.49
CA VAL A 83 7.83 11.93 -19.11
C VAL A 83 6.54 12.74 -18.96
N ILE A 84 6.29 13.70 -19.86
CA ILE A 84 5.07 14.53 -19.83
C ILE A 84 3.83 13.66 -20.00
N MET A 85 3.82 12.73 -20.96
CA MET A 85 2.67 11.84 -21.18
C MET A 85 2.41 10.93 -20.00
N ARG A 86 3.45 10.44 -19.31
CA ARG A 86 3.31 9.67 -18.08
C ARG A 86 2.72 10.53 -16.96
N ALA A 87 3.22 11.75 -16.76
CA ALA A 87 2.70 12.67 -15.76
C ALA A 87 1.21 12.96 -15.96
N ILE A 88 0.78 13.21 -17.21
CA ILE A 88 -0.64 13.39 -17.55
C ILE A 88 -1.47 12.15 -17.19
N LYS A 89 -0.99 10.95 -17.55
CA LYS A 89 -1.69 9.69 -17.23
C LYS A 89 -1.83 9.48 -15.72
N VAL A 90 -0.77 9.74 -14.95
CA VAL A 90 -0.80 9.63 -13.49
C VAL A 90 -1.76 10.66 -12.89
N TYR A 91 -1.75 11.90 -13.38
CA TYR A 91 -2.68 12.93 -12.91
C TYR A 91 -4.14 12.54 -13.17
N VAL A 92 -4.49 12.11 -14.39
CA VAL A 92 -5.84 11.68 -14.74
C VAL A 92 -6.27 10.48 -13.89
N PHE A 93 -5.37 9.53 -13.65
CA PHE A 93 -5.63 8.39 -12.78
C PHE A 93 -5.93 8.81 -11.34
N ILE A 94 -5.09 9.66 -10.74
CA ILE A 94 -5.33 10.18 -9.38
C ILE A 94 -6.63 10.98 -9.33
N ALA A 95 -6.89 11.85 -10.31
CA ALA A 95 -8.13 12.63 -10.37
C ALA A 95 -9.37 11.72 -10.45
N ALA A 96 -9.31 10.64 -11.23
CA ALA A 96 -10.37 9.64 -11.31
C ALA A 96 -10.58 8.93 -9.97
N LEU A 97 -9.50 8.57 -9.25
CA LEU A 97 -9.60 7.96 -7.92
C LEU A 97 -10.16 8.92 -6.87
N VAL A 98 -9.78 10.20 -6.91
CA VAL A 98 -10.37 11.23 -6.03
C VAL A 98 -11.87 11.33 -6.27
N LEU A 99 -12.29 11.43 -7.53
CA LEU A 99 -13.70 11.49 -7.92
C LEU A 99 -14.46 10.20 -7.54
N LEU A 100 -13.85 9.04 -7.76
CA LEU A 100 -14.40 7.74 -7.37
C LEU A 100 -14.69 7.71 -5.86
N GLY A 101 -13.73 8.14 -5.05
CA GLY A 101 -13.93 8.22 -3.61
C GLY A 101 -15.01 9.22 -3.21
N GLU A 102 -15.24 10.29 -3.97
CA GLU A 102 -16.38 11.20 -3.74
C GLU A 102 -17.71 10.48 -4.01
N GLY A 103 -17.76 9.67 -5.08
CA GLY A 103 -18.91 8.82 -5.40
C GLY A 103 -19.21 7.76 -4.33
N PHE A 104 -18.20 7.31 -3.59
CA PHE A 104 -18.38 6.32 -2.51
C PHE A 104 -18.78 6.90 -1.15
N LYS A 105 -18.88 8.23 -0.99
CA LYS A 105 -19.31 8.86 0.28
C LYS A 105 -20.59 8.23 0.89
N PRO A 106 -21.66 7.95 0.13
CA PRO A 106 -22.85 7.32 0.70
C PRO A 106 -22.57 5.93 1.26
N LEU A 107 -21.72 5.14 0.60
CA LEU A 107 -21.33 3.80 1.04
C LEU A 107 -20.50 3.84 2.33
N ILE A 108 -19.58 4.81 2.41
CA ILE A 108 -18.74 5.03 3.60
C ILE A 108 -19.61 5.36 4.82
N LEU A 109 -20.50 6.34 4.68
CA LEU A 109 -21.34 6.83 5.77
C LEU A 109 -22.33 5.76 6.26
N GLU A 110 -22.93 5.01 5.34
CA GLU A 110 -23.97 4.04 5.68
C GLU A 110 -23.39 2.73 6.23
N TYR A 111 -22.29 2.24 5.64
CA TYR A 111 -21.76 0.91 5.96
C TYR A 111 -20.43 0.96 6.72
N PHE A 112 -19.39 1.60 6.18
CA PHE A 112 -18.03 1.44 6.71
C PHE A 112 -17.82 2.04 8.09
N ILE A 113 -18.48 3.16 8.42
CA ILE A 113 -18.33 3.79 9.76
C ILE A 113 -18.81 2.87 10.87
N GLN A 114 -19.82 2.04 10.61
CA GLN A 114 -20.40 1.14 11.60
C GLN A 114 -19.53 -0.11 11.82
N ILE A 115 -18.57 -0.37 10.93
CA ILE A 115 -17.70 -1.54 11.03
C ILE A 115 -16.59 -1.28 12.04
N PRO A 116 -16.42 -2.17 13.04
CA PRO A 116 -15.29 -2.11 13.98
C PRO A 116 -13.94 -2.09 13.27
N SER A 117 -12.99 -1.32 13.79
CA SER A 117 -11.63 -1.19 13.25
C SER A 117 -10.92 -2.53 13.04
N SER A 118 -11.13 -3.51 13.94
CA SER A 118 -10.56 -4.85 13.83
C SER A 118 -11.09 -5.63 12.63
N ILE A 119 -12.36 -5.45 12.28
CA ILE A 119 -12.98 -6.09 11.12
C ILE A 119 -12.49 -5.40 9.84
N LEU A 120 -12.44 -4.07 9.81
CA LEU A 120 -11.89 -3.31 8.68
C LEU A 120 -10.46 -3.73 8.35
N TYR A 121 -9.64 -3.99 9.38
CA TYR A 121 -8.27 -4.48 9.19
C TYR A 121 -8.21 -5.79 8.40
N TRP A 122 -9.04 -6.78 8.75
CA TRP A 122 -9.03 -8.11 8.13
C TRP A 122 -9.79 -8.15 6.80
N VAL A 123 -10.91 -7.45 6.67
CA VAL A 123 -11.67 -7.35 5.41
C VAL A 123 -10.78 -6.77 4.31
N ASN A 124 -9.86 -5.88 4.65
CA ASN A 124 -8.88 -5.33 3.72
C ASN A 124 -7.87 -6.34 3.15
N MET A 125 -7.92 -7.62 3.55
CA MET A 125 -7.31 -8.71 2.78
C MET A 125 -7.77 -8.76 1.32
N VAL A 126 -8.96 -8.23 1.01
CA VAL A 126 -9.44 -8.09 -0.37
C VAL A 126 -8.48 -7.27 -1.23
N SER A 127 -7.69 -6.36 -0.64
CA SER A 127 -6.61 -5.63 -1.33
C SER A 127 -5.48 -6.51 -1.85
N ALA A 128 -5.43 -7.80 -1.49
CA ALA A 128 -4.51 -8.71 -2.16
C ALA A 128 -4.92 -8.90 -3.63
N ILE A 129 -6.22 -8.91 -3.93
CA ILE A 129 -6.75 -9.20 -5.28
C ILE A 129 -7.15 -7.90 -6.00
N LEU A 130 -7.56 -6.87 -5.25
CA LEU A 130 -7.90 -5.55 -5.76
C LEU A 130 -6.78 -4.53 -5.51
N ASP A 131 -6.75 -3.47 -6.30
CA ASP A 131 -5.79 -2.37 -6.16
C ASP A 131 -6.02 -1.59 -4.84
N ASN A 132 -4.94 -1.41 -4.07
CA ASN A 132 -4.97 -0.78 -2.75
C ASN A 132 -5.44 0.68 -2.79
N ALA A 133 -5.07 1.45 -3.81
CA ALA A 133 -5.44 2.86 -3.95
C ALA A 133 -6.93 3.02 -4.25
N THR A 134 -7.50 2.08 -5.01
CA THR A 134 -8.93 2.00 -5.30
C THR A 134 -9.74 1.73 -4.03
N LEU A 135 -9.30 0.76 -3.20
CA LEU A 135 -9.95 0.50 -1.92
C LEU A 135 -9.77 1.66 -0.93
N ALA A 136 -8.59 2.27 -0.87
CA ALA A 136 -8.37 3.47 -0.05
C ALA A 136 -9.32 4.61 -0.46
N ALA A 137 -9.57 4.80 -1.75
CA ALA A 137 -10.53 5.78 -2.24
C ALA A 137 -11.97 5.45 -1.82
N ALA A 138 -12.33 4.18 -1.82
CA ALA A 138 -13.69 3.70 -1.50
C ALA A 138 -13.97 3.65 0.01
N GLU A 139 -12.96 3.39 0.84
CA GLU A 139 -13.13 3.11 2.27
C GLU A 139 -12.79 4.32 3.16
N ILE A 140 -11.78 5.12 2.82
CA ILE A 140 -11.30 6.18 3.72
C ILE A 140 -12.19 7.43 3.63
N GLY A 141 -12.67 7.89 4.79
CA GLY A 141 -13.44 9.14 4.92
C GLY A 141 -13.13 9.93 6.20
N PRO A 142 -13.35 11.25 6.19
CA PRO A 142 -13.05 12.13 7.33
C PRO A 142 -13.95 11.91 8.55
N SER A 143 -15.07 11.21 8.40
CA SER A 143 -15.99 10.84 9.47
C SER A 143 -15.57 9.58 10.25
N MET A 144 -14.55 8.87 9.77
CA MET A 144 -13.99 7.71 10.46
C MET A 144 -13.14 8.15 11.65
N SER A 145 -12.98 7.28 12.65
CA SER A 145 -12.03 7.48 13.75
C SER A 145 -10.59 7.24 13.30
N GLU A 146 -9.62 7.82 14.02
CA GLU A 146 -8.19 7.61 13.74
C GLU A 146 -7.81 6.12 13.74
N LEU A 147 -8.39 5.34 14.65
CA LEU A 147 -8.16 3.90 14.72
C LEU A 147 -8.72 3.17 13.49
N GLN A 148 -9.90 3.54 12.98
CA GLN A 148 -10.44 2.97 11.73
C GLN A 148 -9.55 3.30 10.54
N ILE A 149 -9.13 4.56 10.38
CA ILE A 149 -8.24 4.99 9.30
C ILE A 149 -6.92 4.22 9.34
N LYS A 150 -6.30 4.17 10.53
CA LYS A 150 -5.05 3.42 10.78
C LYS A 150 -5.22 1.94 10.45
N SER A 151 -6.35 1.34 10.81
CA SER A 151 -6.63 -0.08 10.56
C SER A 151 -6.84 -0.38 9.08
N ILE A 152 -7.57 0.48 8.36
CA ILE A 152 -7.73 0.38 6.92
C ILE A 152 -6.36 0.49 6.24
N LEU A 153 -5.60 1.54 6.54
CA LEU A 153 -4.29 1.77 5.93
C LEU A 153 -3.34 0.59 6.19
N MET A 154 -3.19 0.14 7.43
CA MET A 154 -2.31 -0.99 7.74
C MET A 154 -2.79 -2.29 7.09
N GLY A 155 -4.11 -2.53 7.02
CA GLY A 155 -4.69 -3.68 6.33
C GLY A 155 -4.35 -3.65 4.83
N LEU A 156 -4.65 -2.55 4.15
CA LEU A 156 -4.38 -2.34 2.72
C LEU A 156 -2.90 -2.49 2.37
N LEU A 157 -2.00 -1.89 3.17
CA LEU A 157 -0.56 -1.91 2.90
C LEU A 157 0.04 -3.31 3.01
N ILE A 158 -0.37 -4.08 4.01
CA ILE A 158 0.15 -5.44 4.21
C ILE A 158 -0.52 -6.42 3.24
N ALA A 159 -1.84 -6.39 3.12
CA ALA A 159 -2.59 -7.27 2.24
C ALA A 159 -2.24 -7.05 0.77
N GLY A 160 -2.09 -5.79 0.34
CA GLY A 160 -1.67 -5.44 -1.02
C GLY A 160 -0.32 -6.02 -1.42
N GLY A 161 0.53 -6.37 -0.46
CA GLY A 161 1.80 -7.06 -0.71
C GLY A 161 1.67 -8.55 -1.04
N MET A 162 0.52 -9.19 -0.76
CA MET A 162 0.37 -10.65 -0.83
C MET A 162 0.34 -11.21 -2.26
N LEU A 163 -0.27 -10.49 -3.20
CA LEU A 163 -0.34 -10.90 -4.61
C LEU A 163 0.10 -9.76 -5.53
N ILE A 164 0.34 -10.11 -6.80
CA ILE A 164 0.84 -9.17 -7.81
C ILE A 164 -0.09 -7.95 -8.00
N PRO A 165 -1.42 -8.09 -8.15
CA PRO A 165 -2.28 -6.95 -8.44
C PRO A 165 -2.43 -5.95 -7.29
N GLY A 166 -2.13 -6.37 -6.06
CA GLY A 166 -2.47 -5.60 -4.86
C GLY A 166 -1.71 -4.28 -4.69
N ASN A 167 -0.52 -4.14 -5.27
CA ASN A 167 0.22 -2.87 -5.28
C ASN A 167 1.18 -2.72 -6.47
N ILE A 168 1.58 -1.46 -6.73
CA ILE A 168 2.45 -1.10 -7.87
C ILE A 168 3.84 -1.77 -7.81
N PRO A 169 4.57 -1.76 -6.67
CA PRO A 169 5.87 -2.44 -6.58
C PRO A 169 5.82 -3.91 -7.01
N ASN A 170 4.75 -4.63 -6.65
CA ASN A 170 4.55 -6.01 -7.04
C ASN A 170 4.33 -6.15 -8.55
N ILE A 171 3.47 -5.32 -9.14
CA ILE A 171 3.19 -5.31 -10.59
C ILE A 171 4.48 -5.09 -11.40
N ILE A 172 5.26 -4.06 -11.04
CA ILE A 172 6.50 -3.72 -11.76
C ILE A 172 7.54 -4.83 -11.59
N SER A 173 7.73 -5.33 -10.36
CA SER A 173 8.77 -6.33 -10.08
C SER A 173 8.45 -7.67 -10.73
N ALA A 174 7.20 -8.12 -10.66
CA ALA A 174 6.78 -9.36 -11.31
C ALA A 174 6.87 -9.25 -12.84
N GLY A 175 6.49 -8.11 -13.42
CA GLY A 175 6.60 -7.86 -14.86
C GLY A 175 8.06 -7.85 -15.35
N LYS A 176 8.98 -7.23 -14.61
CA LYS A 176 10.40 -7.18 -14.96
C LYS A 176 11.14 -8.50 -14.74
N LEU A 177 10.78 -9.24 -13.69
CA LEU A 177 11.44 -10.51 -13.34
C LEU A 177 10.77 -11.74 -13.95
N GLY A 178 9.65 -11.57 -14.67
CA GLY A 178 8.89 -12.67 -15.26
C GLY A 178 8.28 -13.64 -14.24
N ILE A 179 8.02 -13.18 -13.02
CA ILE A 179 7.49 -14.02 -11.93
C ILE A 179 5.99 -14.22 -12.13
N THR A 180 5.53 -15.48 -12.10
CA THR A 180 4.10 -15.79 -12.24
C THR A 180 3.32 -15.51 -10.96
N SER A 181 2.01 -15.26 -11.08
CA SER A 181 1.12 -15.04 -9.91
C SER A 181 1.17 -16.20 -8.91
N LYS A 182 1.35 -17.44 -9.39
CA LYS A 182 1.44 -18.63 -8.54
C LYS A 182 2.74 -18.66 -7.74
N GLU A 183 3.86 -18.30 -8.34
CA GLU A 183 5.16 -18.23 -7.67
C GLU A 183 5.16 -17.11 -6.63
N TRP A 184 4.62 -15.96 -6.99
CA TRP A 184 4.47 -14.85 -6.07
C TRP A 184 3.61 -15.24 -4.86
N ALA A 185 2.42 -15.80 -5.11
CA ALA A 185 1.45 -16.13 -4.06
C ALA A 185 2.01 -17.13 -3.04
N ARG A 186 2.87 -18.07 -3.45
CA ARG A 186 3.49 -19.05 -2.54
C ARG A 186 4.33 -18.40 -1.44
N LEU A 187 4.93 -17.24 -1.70
CA LEU A 187 5.71 -16.50 -0.71
C LEU A 187 4.92 -15.32 -0.15
N GLY A 188 4.25 -14.56 -1.01
CA GLY A 188 3.54 -13.34 -0.66
C GLY A 188 2.37 -13.56 0.29
N VAL A 189 1.54 -14.57 0.03
CA VAL A 189 0.35 -14.83 0.88
C VAL A 189 0.76 -15.26 2.30
N PRO A 190 1.63 -16.27 2.51
CA PRO A 190 2.05 -16.62 3.86
C PRO A 190 2.73 -15.48 4.60
N MET A 191 3.63 -14.75 3.94
CA MET A 191 4.33 -13.60 4.54
C MET A 191 3.38 -12.49 4.94
N GLY A 192 2.42 -12.15 4.07
CA GLY A 192 1.42 -11.13 4.38
C GLY A 192 0.52 -11.55 5.52
N LEU A 193 0.08 -12.81 5.59
CA LEU A 193 -0.80 -13.29 6.67
C LEU A 193 -0.09 -13.26 8.03
N ILE A 194 1.18 -13.68 8.07
CA ILE A 194 2.02 -13.60 9.27
C ILE A 194 2.17 -12.14 9.71
N ALA A 195 2.49 -11.24 8.77
CA ALA A 195 2.61 -9.83 9.07
C ALA A 195 1.28 -9.23 9.55
N MET A 196 0.16 -9.60 8.93
CA MET A 196 -1.16 -9.14 9.36
C MET A 196 -1.48 -9.57 10.79
N ALA A 197 -1.19 -10.82 11.14
CA ALA A 197 -1.38 -11.31 12.51
C ALA A 197 -0.50 -10.55 13.52
N ILE A 198 0.77 -10.29 13.19
CA ILE A 198 1.69 -9.53 14.06
C ILE A 198 1.17 -8.10 14.27
N TYR A 199 0.85 -7.39 13.20
CA TYR A 199 0.36 -6.01 13.29
C TYR A 199 -1.01 -5.93 13.97
N PHE A 200 -1.86 -6.94 13.79
CA PHE A 200 -3.12 -7.04 14.52
C PHE A 200 -2.89 -7.10 16.04
N VAL A 201 -1.95 -7.94 16.50
CA VAL A 201 -1.57 -8.01 17.93
C VAL A 201 -1.01 -6.67 18.41
N ILE A 202 -0.12 -6.04 17.64
CA ILE A 202 0.46 -4.75 18.03
C ILE A 202 -0.62 -3.66 18.18
N ILE A 203 -1.51 -3.53 17.18
CA ILE A 203 -2.50 -2.46 17.13
C ILE A 203 -3.65 -2.69 18.11
N PHE A 204 -4.20 -3.90 18.17
CA PHE A 204 -5.44 -4.18 18.90
C PHE A 204 -5.27 -4.85 20.26
N VAL A 205 -4.19 -5.60 20.47
CA VAL A 205 -3.95 -6.29 21.76
C VAL A 205 -3.02 -5.48 22.64
N LEU A 206 -1.92 -4.96 22.08
CA LEU A 206 -0.96 -4.15 22.83
C LEU A 206 -1.36 -2.66 22.87
N GLY A 207 -2.16 -2.19 21.90
CA GLY A 207 -2.57 -0.78 21.80
C GLY A 207 -1.40 0.17 21.55
N ILE A 208 -0.28 -0.36 21.04
CA ILE A 208 0.94 0.40 20.75
C ILE A 208 0.86 0.97 19.37
#